data_AF-A0A523H9S1-F1
#
_entry.id   AF-A0A523H9S1-F1
#
_cell.length_a   1.000
_cell.length_b   1.000
_cell.length_c   1.000
_cell.angle_alpha   90.00
_cell.angle_beta   90.00
_cell.angle_gamma   90.00
#
_symmetry.space_group_name_H-M   'P 1'
#
loop_
_entity.id
_entity.type
_entity.pdbx_description
1 polymer ?
#
loop_
_entity_poly.entity_id
_entity_poly.type
_entity_poly.pdbx_seq_one_letter_code
_entity_poly.pdbx_strand_id
1 'polypeptide(L)'
;MTFILLMRCSDEPPPYRLQPDLFAKIYTEAIIQALNPTEKDSLAHLNSALLKYEVTRETFDKNIEFYRSDPEMWSDLFTKIVAELEAKKPEDEIP
;
A
#
# COMPACT_ATOMS: atom_id res chain seq x y z
N MET A 1 -10.31 -24.71 -36.62
CA MET A 1 -10.88 -24.72 -35.26
C MET A 1 -10.19 -23.60 -34.47
N THR A 2 -10.86 -22.47 -34.32
CA THR A 2 -10.31 -21.31 -33.63
C THR A 2 -10.73 -21.39 -32.17
N PHE A 3 -9.79 -21.65 -31.26
CA PHE A 3 -10.03 -21.59 -29.82
C PHE A 3 -10.01 -20.12 -29.39
N ILE A 4 -11.19 -19.55 -29.17
CA ILE A 4 -11.33 -18.26 -28.49
C ILE A 4 -11.23 -18.56 -26.99
N LEU A 5 -10.04 -18.37 -26.43
CA LEU A 5 -9.81 -18.33 -24.99
C LEU A 5 -10.46 -17.06 -24.44
N LEU A 6 -11.71 -17.17 -24.01
CA LEU A 6 -12.35 -16.17 -23.16
C LEU A 6 -11.66 -16.24 -21.79
N MET A 7 -10.57 -15.50 -21.64
CA MET A 7 -10.06 -15.16 -20.31
C MET A 7 -11.18 -14.37 -19.63
N ARG A 8 -11.89 -15.05 -18.75
CA ARG A 8 -12.78 -14.43 -17.78
C ARG A 8 -11.88 -13.56 -16.90
N CYS A 9 -11.86 -12.25 -17.15
CA CYS A 9 -11.38 -11.28 -16.17
C CYS A 9 -12.24 -11.48 -14.93
N SER A 10 -11.72 -12.26 -13.98
CA SER A 10 -12.27 -12.28 -12.63
C SER A 10 -11.96 -10.91 -12.04
N ASP A 11 -12.90 -9.97 -12.17
CA ASP A 11 -12.87 -8.65 -11.54
C ASP A 11 -13.04 -8.72 -10.01
N GLU A 12 -12.90 -9.90 -9.40
CA GLU A 12 -12.74 -9.98 -7.96
C GLU A 12 -11.27 -9.74 -7.63
N PRO A 13 -10.97 -8.67 -6.86
CA PRO A 13 -9.63 -8.51 -6.35
C PRO A 13 -9.29 -9.79 -5.58
N PRO A 14 -8.10 -10.36 -5.79
CA PRO A 14 -7.74 -11.60 -5.12
C PRO A 14 -7.93 -11.46 -3.60
N PRO A 15 -8.19 -12.55 -2.86
CA PRO A 15 -8.53 -12.48 -1.43
C PRO A 15 -7.44 -11.83 -0.55
N TYR A 16 -6.27 -11.55 -1.13
CA TYR A 16 -5.15 -10.86 -0.53
C TYR A 16 -5.07 -9.36 -0.86
N ARG A 17 -5.93 -8.78 -1.71
CA ARG A 17 -5.80 -7.35 -2.10
C ARG A 17 -6.23 -6.45 -0.94
N LEU A 18 -5.28 -5.70 -0.40
CA LEU A 18 -5.55 -4.69 0.61
C LEU A 18 -6.24 -3.48 -0.03
N GLN A 19 -7.01 -2.76 0.78
CA GLN A 19 -7.44 -1.43 0.36
C GLN A 19 -6.21 -0.55 0.11
N PRO A 20 -6.19 0.26 -0.96
CA PRO A 20 -4.99 1.00 -1.33
C PRO A 20 -4.49 1.96 -0.22
N ASP A 21 -5.41 2.57 0.53
CA ASP A 21 -5.08 3.46 1.64
C ASP A 21 -4.46 2.69 2.82
N LEU A 22 -4.96 1.51 3.14
CA LEU A 22 -4.42 0.64 4.19
C LEU A 22 -3.02 0.16 3.83
N PHE A 23 -2.84 -0.29 2.59
CA PHE A 23 -1.53 -0.70 2.09
C PHE A 23 -0.52 0.43 2.17
N ALA A 24 -0.89 1.64 1.73
CA ALA A 24 -0.01 2.77 1.79
C ALA A 24 0.31 3.23 3.22
N LYS A 25 -0.65 3.17 4.16
CA LYS A 25 -0.37 3.42 5.59
C LYS A 25 0.70 2.48 6.13
N ILE A 26 0.55 1.17 5.90
CA ILE A 26 1.54 0.16 6.33
C ILE A 26 2.89 0.39 5.65
N TYR A 27 2.88 0.64 4.34
CA TYR A 27 4.09 0.88 3.56
C TYR A 27 4.84 2.14 4.01
N THR A 28 4.13 3.25 4.25
CA THR A 28 4.72 4.50 4.76
C THR A 28 5.29 4.33 6.17
N GLU A 29 4.57 3.66 7.08
CA GLU A 29 5.10 3.35 8.41
C GLU A 29 6.38 2.50 8.33
N ALA A 30 6.41 1.51 7.44
CA ALA A 30 7.59 0.67 7.21
C ALA A 30 8.78 1.45 6.62
N ILE A 31 8.54 2.36 5.66
CA ILE A 31 9.59 3.16 5.02
C ILE A 31 10.14 4.24 5.95
N ILE A 32 9.31 4.98 6.69
CA ILE A 32 9.77 5.99 7.65
C ILE A 32 10.73 5.37 8.67
N GLN A 33 10.43 4.16 9.13
CA GLN A 33 11.24 3.42 10.09
C GLN A 33 12.52 2.86 9.45
N ALA A 34 12.45 2.38 8.21
CA ALA A 34 13.65 1.96 7.45
C ALA A 34 14.60 3.11 7.10
N LEU A 35 14.08 4.34 6.99
CA LEU A 35 14.86 5.55 6.72
C LEU A 35 15.44 6.20 7.99
N ASN A 36 15.03 5.75 9.18
CA ASN A 36 15.59 6.22 10.45
C ASN A 36 16.93 5.52 10.71
N PRO A 37 18.08 6.19 10.57
CA PRO A 37 19.40 5.56 10.69
C PRO A 37 19.72 5.08 12.12
N THR A 38 18.88 5.45 13.09
CA THR A 38 19.02 5.12 14.51
C THR A 38 18.32 3.83 14.90
N GLU A 39 17.33 3.38 14.12
CA GLU A 39 16.53 2.19 14.41
C GLU A 39 17.05 0.98 13.60
N LYS A 40 17.71 0.06 14.29
CA LYS A 40 18.41 -1.09 13.67
C LYS A 40 17.51 -2.25 13.25
N ASP A 41 16.22 -2.25 13.59
CA ASP A 41 15.34 -3.41 13.37
C ASP A 41 14.09 -3.07 12.56
N SER A 42 14.32 -2.65 11.32
CA SER A 42 13.26 -2.37 10.34
C SER A 42 12.27 -3.52 10.14
N LEU A 43 12.67 -4.77 10.47
CA LEU A 43 11.80 -5.94 10.41
C LEU A 43 10.81 -5.98 11.59
N ALA A 44 11.27 -5.77 12.82
CA ALA A 44 10.38 -5.68 13.99
C ALA A 44 9.35 -4.54 13.84
N HIS A 45 9.80 -3.44 13.26
CA HIS A 45 9.01 -2.27 12.91
C HIS A 45 7.89 -2.56 11.90
N LEU A 46 8.22 -3.18 10.77
CA LEU A 46 7.24 -3.67 9.81
C LEU A 46 6.26 -4.67 10.46
N ASN A 47 6.76 -5.61 11.27
CA ASN A 47 5.90 -6.57 11.97
C ASN A 47 4.93 -5.89 12.95
N SER A 48 5.36 -4.82 13.62
CA SER A 48 4.51 -4.01 14.49
C SER A 48 3.40 -3.31 13.71
N ALA A 49 3.73 -2.69 12.57
CA ALA A 49 2.73 -2.08 11.69
C ALA A 49 1.73 -3.13 11.18
N LEU A 50 2.22 -4.28 10.70
CA LEU A 50 1.37 -5.39 10.26
C LEU A 50 0.42 -5.88 11.35
N LEU A 51 0.90 -6.02 12.59
CA LEU A 51 0.08 -6.40 13.73
C LEU A 51 -0.98 -5.34 14.06
N LYS A 52 -0.59 -4.06 14.08
CA LYS A 52 -1.49 -2.91 14.34
C LYS A 52 -2.66 -2.87 13.37
N TYR A 53 -2.43 -3.25 12.13
CA TYR A 53 -3.44 -3.22 11.06
C TYR A 53 -4.07 -4.59 10.77
N GLU A 54 -3.76 -5.62 11.58
CA GLU A 54 -4.27 -6.99 11.44
C GLU A 54 -3.99 -7.60 10.06
N VAL A 55 -2.86 -7.23 9.45
CA VAL A 55 -2.43 -7.71 8.14
C VAL A 55 -1.33 -8.76 8.29
N THR A 56 -1.46 -9.89 7.60
CA THR A 56 -0.40 -10.90 7.59
C THR A 56 0.76 -10.49 6.68
N ARG A 57 1.96 -10.98 6.98
CA ARG A 57 3.14 -10.73 6.15
C ARG A 57 2.95 -11.20 4.71
N GLU A 58 2.35 -12.37 4.52
CA GLU A 58 2.05 -12.94 3.20
C GLU A 58 1.13 -12.02 2.38
N THR A 59 0.06 -11.50 3.01
CA THR A 59 -0.86 -10.55 2.36
C THR A 59 -0.12 -9.28 1.95
N PHE A 60 0.69 -8.71 2.84
CA PHE A 60 1.44 -7.50 2.53
C PHE A 60 2.45 -7.70 1.38
N ASP A 61 3.22 -8.78 1.41
CA ASP A 61 4.21 -9.09 0.38
C ASP A 61 3.54 -9.30 -1.01
N LYS A 62 2.38 -9.97 -1.06
CA LYS A 62 1.58 -10.10 -2.30
C LYS A 62 1.09 -8.75 -2.84
N ASN A 63 0.75 -7.80 -1.97
CA ASN A 63 0.39 -6.45 -2.43
C ASN A 63 1.61 -5.69 -2.95
N ILE A 64 2.79 -5.83 -2.32
CA ILE A 64 4.03 -5.28 -2.86
C ILE A 64 4.28 -5.82 -4.27
N GLU A 65 4.14 -7.12 -4.49
CA GLU A 65 4.31 -7.74 -5.82
C GLU A 65 3.30 -7.22 -6.83
N PHE A 66 2.02 -7.12 -6.44
CA PHE A 66 0.96 -6.57 -7.28
C PHE A 66 1.26 -5.15 -7.74
N TYR A 67 1.58 -4.23 -6.82
CA TYR A 67 1.90 -2.86 -7.22
C TYR A 67 3.26 -2.78 -7.93
N ARG A 68 4.23 -3.67 -7.64
CA ARG A 68 5.50 -3.71 -8.37
C ARG A 68 5.33 -4.14 -9.84
N SER A 69 4.33 -4.98 -10.14
CA SER A 69 4.04 -5.38 -11.52
C SER A 69 3.50 -4.24 -12.39
N ASP A 70 3.05 -3.14 -11.78
CA ASP A 70 2.53 -1.96 -12.46
C ASP A 70 2.95 -0.67 -11.71
N PRO A 71 4.10 -0.09 -12.08
CA PRO A 71 4.61 1.14 -11.47
C PRO A 71 3.69 2.37 -11.61
N GLU A 72 2.82 2.41 -12.63
CA GLU A 72 1.88 3.52 -12.80
C GLU A 72 0.81 3.49 -11.70
N MET A 73 0.33 2.30 -11.32
CA MET A 73 -0.58 2.15 -10.16
C MET A 73 0.04 2.65 -8.86
N TRP A 74 1.34 2.51 -8.65
CA TRP A 74 2.04 3.10 -7.49
C TRP A 74 1.97 4.63 -7.52
N SER A 75 2.27 5.23 -8.67
CA SER A 75 2.20 6.68 -8.85
C SER A 75 0.81 7.21 -8.56
N ASP A 76 -0.22 6.58 -9.15
CA ASP A 76 -1.63 6.96 -8.94
C ASP A 76 -2.05 6.85 -7.48
N LEU A 77 -1.62 5.79 -6.79
CA LEU A 77 -1.91 5.60 -5.37
C LEU A 77 -1.31 6.72 -4.53
N PHE A 78 -0.02 7.02 -4.71
CA PHE A 78 0.62 8.10 -3.98
C PHE A 78 0.01 9.46 -4.29
N THR A 79 -0.32 9.74 -5.56
CA THR A 79 -1.00 10.98 -5.95
C THR A 79 -2.33 11.15 -5.22
N LYS A 80 -3.17 10.10 -5.15
CA LYS A 80 -4.44 10.13 -4.42
C LYS A 80 -4.24 10.42 -2.93
N ILE A 81 -3.25 9.76 -2.32
CA ILE A 81 -2.96 9.94 -0.89
C ILE A 81 -2.49 11.37 -0.61
N VAL A 82 -1.58 11.91 -1.43
CA VAL A 82 -1.11 13.29 -1.31
C VAL A 82 -2.28 14.26 -1.43
N ALA A 83 -3.13 14.10 -2.44
CA ALA A 83 -4.32 14.95 -2.60
C ALA A 83 -5.27 14.88 -1.39
N GLU A 84 -5.48 13.70 -0.82
CA GLU A 84 -6.28 13.55 0.40
C GLU A 84 -5.65 14.23 1.62
N LEU A 85 -4.33 14.18 1.77
CA LEU A 85 -3.61 14.84 2.86
C LEU A 85 -3.66 16.37 2.70
N GLU A 86 -3.52 16.88 1.47
CA GLU A 86 -3.67 18.30 1.17
C GLU A 86 -5.09 18.79 1.43
N ALA A 87 -6.11 18.00 1.09
CA ALA A 87 -7.51 18.33 1.38
C ALA A 87 -7.85 18.25 2.88
N LYS A 88 -7.10 17.45 3.66
CA LYS A 88 -7.28 17.28 5.11
C LYS A 88 -6.40 18.22 5.95
N LYS A 89 -5.46 18.97 5.34
CA LYS A 89 -4.78 20.04 6.08
C LYS A 89 -5.89 20.98 6.59
N PRO A 90 -6.01 21.19 7.91
CA PRO A 90 -6.79 22.32 8.37
C PRO A 90 -6.18 23.53 7.65
N GLU A 91 -7.04 24.33 7.01
CA GLU A 91 -6.65 25.70 6.68
C GLU A 91 -5.94 26.21 7.93
N ASP A 92 -4.68 26.61 7.82
CA ASP A 92 -4.02 27.31 8.89
C ASP A 92 -4.97 28.48 9.23
N GLU A 93 -5.74 28.32 10.31
CA GLU A 93 -6.47 29.39 10.97
C GLU A 93 -5.39 30.32 11.49
N ILE A 94 -4.91 31.17 10.59
CA ILE A 94 -4.15 32.37 10.90
C ILE A 94 -5.19 33.39 11.40
N PRO A 95 -5.04 33.84 12.65
CA PRO A 95 -5.02 35.26 12.90
C PRO A 95 -3.61 35.77 13.18
#